data_AF-A0A4Q1ZS70-F1
#
_entry.id   AF-A0A4Q1ZS70-F1
#
_cell.length_a   1.000
_cell.length_b   1.000
_cell.length_c   1.000
_cell.angle_alpha   90.00
_cell.angle_beta   90.00
_cell.angle_gamma   90.00
#
_symmetry.space_group_name_H-M   'P 1'
#
loop_
_entity.id
_entity.type
_entity.pdbx_description
1 polymer ?
#
loop_
_entity_poly.entity_id
_entity_poly.type
_entity_poly.pdbx_seq_one_letter_code
_entity_poly.pdbx_strand_id
1 'polypeptide(L)'
;MIGLIKKIRKKIQRIDFEGLWPGFIPYEFALYSEDAVYLNDVVLPWDASFAGDTGLFFEGRFIAILKVSEKDMVDLDVLTARIVGTMFTTHQLTASEDRYYCELKALEYPYDFDNLESKYAEHCFLTAAYRHKEHSIKRELLVMYMYSKSNRKRLIGEMLNYEKSVQSIEGSVEYVSLKVLKTLSPQKYQKRIAATLKWLDSHDEKLIDTRRSACYSGALLCEICDELGIEFRNKIGSSENYIFDVVFDKLQPEQIKAPMSPIYLKGDSKRILKKHFESIQSEIYDVETHFDAAVVKGHFQIRAYDPLNMTRFVNKTLHRSYVGLYDGNEMRIIKGPVVVYSKDSDFSVVVKYVHVEG
;
A
#
# COMPACT_ATOMS: atom_id res chain seq x y z
N MET A 1 4.51 6.69 28.41
CA MET A 1 3.54 6.08 27.47
C MET A 1 2.11 5.93 28.02
N ILE A 2 1.89 5.39 29.22
CA ILE A 2 0.53 5.07 29.71
C ILE A 2 -0.42 6.30 29.70
N GLY A 3 0.06 7.47 30.14
CA GLY A 3 -0.72 8.71 30.08
C GLY A 3 -1.08 9.16 28.65
N LEU A 4 -0.24 8.84 27.67
CA LEU A 4 -0.48 9.08 26.24
C LEU A 4 -1.63 8.21 25.74
N ILE A 5 -1.60 6.90 26.04
CA ILE A 5 -2.65 5.93 25.69
C ILE A 5 -4.00 6.39 26.23
N LYS A 6 -4.06 6.85 27.48
CA LYS A 6 -5.31 7.40 28.07
C LYS A 6 -5.86 8.60 27.30
N LYS A 7 -4.99 9.51 26.84
CA LYS A 7 -5.40 10.67 26.02
C LYS A 7 -5.92 10.24 24.65
N ILE A 8 -5.26 9.29 24.00
CA ILE A 8 -5.67 8.74 22.71
C ILE A 8 -7.04 8.06 22.82
N ARG A 9 -7.26 7.23 23.84
CA ARG A 9 -8.57 6.58 24.07
C ARG A 9 -9.72 7.56 24.19
N LYS A 10 -9.51 8.67 24.91
CA LYS A 10 -10.51 9.75 25.01
C LYS A 10 -10.83 10.39 23.66
N LYS A 11 -9.88 10.42 22.72
CA LYS A 11 -10.12 10.89 21.34
C LYS A 11 -10.88 9.83 20.53
N ILE A 12 -10.48 8.56 20.63
CA ILE A 12 -11.13 7.43 19.95
C ILE A 12 -12.61 7.30 20.35
N GLN A 13 -12.95 7.54 21.62
CA GLN A 13 -14.35 7.53 22.10
C GLN A 13 -15.28 8.54 21.39
N ARG A 14 -14.73 9.51 20.65
CA ARG A 14 -15.50 10.51 19.90
C ARG A 14 -15.69 10.14 18.43
N ILE A 15 -15.13 9.01 18.00
CA ILE A 15 -15.16 8.56 16.62
C ILE A 15 -16.39 7.68 16.40
N ASP A 16 -17.16 7.99 15.37
CA ASP A 16 -18.26 7.15 14.88
C ASP A 16 -17.70 6.09 13.93
N PHE A 17 -17.47 4.88 14.44
CA PHE A 17 -16.88 3.79 13.67
C PHE A 17 -17.80 3.27 12.57
N GLU A 18 -19.10 3.17 12.81
CA GLU A 18 -20.08 2.74 11.80
C GLU A 18 -20.19 3.76 10.67
N GLY A 19 -20.10 5.05 11.01
CA GLY A 19 -20.04 6.14 10.03
C GLY A 19 -18.76 6.16 9.19
N LEU A 20 -17.65 5.60 9.69
CA LEU A 20 -16.40 5.45 8.92
C LEU A 20 -16.56 4.34 7.87
N TRP A 21 -16.96 3.14 8.29
CA TRP A 21 -17.16 2.01 7.40
C TRP A 21 -18.21 1.03 7.98
N PRO A 22 -19.15 0.51 7.17
CA PRO A 22 -20.20 -0.38 7.66
C PRO A 22 -19.66 -1.61 8.39
N GLY A 23 -20.12 -1.84 9.62
CA GLY A 23 -19.71 -2.95 10.47
C GLY A 23 -18.34 -2.80 11.13
N PHE A 24 -17.66 -1.66 10.97
CA PHE A 24 -16.38 -1.41 11.63
C PHE A 24 -16.61 -1.17 13.13
N ILE A 25 -15.90 -1.92 13.96
CA ILE A 25 -15.92 -1.80 15.42
C ILE A 25 -14.56 -1.31 15.95
N PRO A 26 -14.51 -0.63 17.10
CA PRO A 26 -13.24 -0.32 17.75
C PRO A 26 -12.53 -1.59 18.24
N TYR A 27 -11.22 -1.65 18.03
CA TYR A 27 -10.35 -2.69 18.60
C TYR A 27 -9.56 -2.12 19.78
N GLU A 28 -9.10 -2.99 20.68
CA GLU A 28 -8.01 -2.58 21.56
C GLU A 28 -6.73 -2.35 20.76
N PHE A 29 -5.83 -1.54 21.31
CA PHE A 29 -4.55 -1.25 20.65
C PHE A 29 -3.39 -1.28 21.62
N ALA A 30 -2.23 -1.69 21.10
CA ALA A 30 -0.93 -1.55 21.74
C ALA A 30 -0.02 -0.66 20.90
N LEU A 31 0.78 0.17 21.58
CA LEU A 31 1.86 0.91 20.95
C LEU A 31 3.17 0.25 21.35
N TYR A 32 4.11 0.09 20.43
CA TYR A 32 5.40 -0.53 20.75
C TYR A 32 6.60 0.24 20.21
N SER A 33 7.72 0.11 20.92
CA SER A 33 9.06 0.50 20.49
C SER A 33 9.92 -0.74 20.34
N GLU A 34 11.24 -0.58 20.15
CA GLU A 34 12.15 -1.73 20.01
C GLU A 34 12.31 -2.52 21.32
N ASP A 35 12.02 -1.90 22.47
CA ASP A 35 12.26 -2.50 23.79
C ASP A 35 10.97 -2.91 24.52
N ALA A 36 9.83 -2.28 24.20
CA ALA A 36 8.63 -2.41 25.01
C ALA A 36 7.33 -2.29 24.21
N VAL A 37 6.31 -3.00 24.69
CA VAL A 37 4.93 -2.94 24.21
C VAL A 37 4.06 -2.35 25.31
N TYR A 38 3.21 -1.40 24.95
CA TYR A 38 2.32 -0.69 25.86
C TYR A 38 0.87 -0.97 25.48
N LEU A 39 0.22 -1.82 26.27
CA LEU A 39 -1.17 -2.24 26.10
C LEU A 39 -1.96 -1.87 27.36
N ASN A 40 -2.98 -1.02 27.23
CA ASN A 40 -3.72 -0.49 28.38
C ASN A 40 -2.79 0.21 29.40
N ASP A 41 -2.82 -0.26 30.65
CA ASP A 41 -1.97 0.18 31.76
C ASP A 41 -0.79 -0.77 31.99
N VAL A 42 -0.56 -1.72 31.09
CA VAL A 42 0.49 -2.75 31.19
C VAL A 42 1.63 -2.44 30.22
N VAL A 43 2.86 -2.72 30.68
CA VAL A 43 4.07 -2.71 29.86
C VAL A 43 4.57 -4.14 29.76
N LEU A 44 4.74 -4.61 28.53
CA LEU A 44 5.25 -5.93 28.21
C LEU A 44 6.63 -5.77 27.54
N PRO A 45 7.55 -6.75 27.68
CA PRO A 45 8.74 -6.79 26.84
C PRO A 45 8.32 -6.93 25.37
N TRP A 46 9.05 -6.29 24.47
CA TRP A 46 8.84 -6.52 23.04
C TRP A 46 9.37 -7.89 22.63
N ASP A 47 8.63 -8.58 21.76
CA ASP A 47 9.08 -9.77 21.04
C ASP A 47 8.62 -9.71 19.56
N ALA A 48 9.10 -10.65 18.75
CA ALA A 48 8.86 -10.67 17.31
C ALA A 48 7.37 -10.83 16.90
N SER A 49 6.48 -11.24 17.81
CA SER A 49 5.03 -11.29 17.55
C SER A 49 4.40 -9.90 17.45
N PHE A 50 5.02 -8.88 18.07
CA PHE A 50 4.59 -7.48 17.99
C PHE A 50 5.28 -6.73 16.83
N ALA A 51 5.53 -7.39 15.70
CA ALA A 51 6.17 -6.77 14.54
C ALA A 51 5.14 -6.33 13.48
N GLY A 52 5.39 -5.14 12.89
CA GLY A 52 4.53 -4.52 11.87
C GLY A 52 3.47 -3.57 12.43
N ASP A 53 2.70 -2.98 11.54
CA ASP A 53 1.60 -2.07 11.86
C ASP A 53 0.29 -2.73 11.40
N THR A 54 -0.24 -3.65 12.22
CA THR A 54 -1.31 -4.58 11.80
C THR A 54 -2.17 -5.07 12.98
N GLY A 55 -3.07 -6.03 12.76
CA GLY A 55 -3.78 -6.75 13.80
C GLY A 55 -3.03 -7.99 14.30
N LEU A 56 -3.06 -8.22 15.62
CA LEU A 56 -2.43 -9.36 16.29
C LEU A 56 -3.47 -10.11 17.14
N PHE A 57 -3.50 -11.44 17.07
CA PHE A 57 -4.27 -12.26 18.00
C PHE A 57 -3.46 -12.46 19.29
N PHE A 58 -3.87 -11.81 20.37
CA PHE A 58 -3.17 -11.78 21.65
C PHE A 58 -4.17 -12.04 22.79
N GLU A 59 -3.85 -12.99 23.67
CA GLU A 59 -4.68 -13.34 24.84
C GLU A 59 -6.17 -13.59 24.51
N GLY A 60 -6.43 -14.35 23.44
CA GLY A 60 -7.78 -14.77 23.06
C GLY A 60 -8.60 -13.75 22.26
N ARG A 61 -8.00 -12.63 21.83
CA ARG A 61 -8.68 -11.58 21.07
C ARG A 61 -7.75 -10.87 20.09
N PHE A 62 -8.32 -10.19 19.11
CA PHE A 62 -7.56 -9.35 18.18
C PHE A 62 -7.33 -7.94 18.74
N ILE A 63 -6.10 -7.45 18.62
CA ILE A 63 -5.69 -6.08 18.98
C ILE A 63 -4.93 -5.45 17.81
N ALA A 64 -5.03 -4.13 17.66
CA ALA A 64 -4.22 -3.35 16.73
C ALA A 64 -2.84 -3.05 17.35
N ILE A 65 -1.75 -3.30 16.62
CA ILE A 65 -0.38 -3.02 17.06
C ILE A 65 0.27 -1.99 16.14
N LEU A 66 0.93 -0.98 16.72
CA LEU A 66 1.54 0.11 15.95
C LEU A 66 2.92 0.46 16.50
N LYS A 67 3.95 0.44 15.64
CA LYS A 67 5.28 0.92 16.01
C LYS A 67 5.25 2.44 16.12
N VAL A 68 5.80 2.97 17.21
CA VAL A 68 5.85 4.41 17.47
C VAL A 68 7.25 4.86 17.88
N SER A 69 7.69 5.97 17.29
CA SER A 69 8.88 6.71 17.69
C SER A 69 8.50 7.97 18.47
N GLU A 70 9.48 8.62 19.11
CA GLU A 70 9.24 9.90 19.80
C GLU A 70 8.63 10.96 18.88
N LYS A 71 9.01 10.99 17.60
CA LYS A 71 8.47 11.91 16.59
C LYS A 71 6.97 11.69 16.35
N ASP A 72 6.51 10.44 16.41
CA ASP A 72 5.11 10.10 16.20
C ASP A 72 4.22 10.56 17.35
N MET A 73 4.79 10.68 18.56
CA MET A 73 4.04 11.01 19.77
C MET A 73 3.78 12.51 19.96
N VAL A 74 4.38 13.36 19.12
CA VAL A 74 4.22 14.82 19.18
C VAL A 74 2.80 15.25 18.81
N ASP A 75 2.21 14.60 17.80
CA ASP A 75 0.90 14.97 17.27
C ASP A 75 -0.15 13.89 17.58
N LEU A 76 -0.90 14.11 18.66
CA LEU A 76 -1.92 13.16 19.12
C LEU A 76 -3.05 12.93 18.12
N ASP A 77 -3.39 13.91 17.27
CA ASP A 77 -4.48 13.74 16.31
C ASP A 77 -4.03 12.86 15.15
N VAL A 78 -2.82 13.08 14.65
CA VAL A 78 -2.21 12.25 13.60
C VAL A 78 -1.96 10.84 14.12
N LEU A 79 -1.44 10.70 15.33
CA LEU A 79 -1.23 9.38 15.95
C LEU A 79 -2.57 8.66 16.18
N THR A 80 -3.60 9.35 16.66
CA THR A 80 -4.93 8.74 16.83
C THR A 80 -5.51 8.28 15.49
N ALA A 81 -5.38 9.09 14.44
CA ALA A 81 -5.83 8.70 13.09
C ALA A 81 -5.10 7.44 12.58
N ARG A 82 -3.78 7.36 12.76
CA ARG A 82 -2.99 6.16 12.42
C ARG A 82 -3.44 4.93 13.19
N ILE A 83 -3.67 5.06 14.50
CA ILE A 83 -4.15 3.95 15.34
C ILE A 83 -5.51 3.45 14.85
N VAL A 84 -6.45 4.35 14.54
CA VAL A 84 -7.76 3.93 13.99
C VAL A 84 -7.62 3.30 12.61
N GLY A 85 -6.68 3.76 11.77
CA GLY A 85 -6.30 3.08 10.54
C GLY A 85 -5.83 1.65 10.78
N THR A 86 -4.95 1.42 11.76
CA THR A 86 -4.50 0.07 12.13
C THR A 86 -5.63 -0.79 12.74
N MET A 87 -6.56 -0.17 13.48
CA MET A 87 -7.80 -0.86 13.90
C MET A 87 -8.63 -1.30 12.70
N PHE A 88 -8.66 -0.50 11.62
CA PHE A 88 -9.35 -0.88 10.38
C PHE A 88 -8.65 -2.01 9.64
N THR A 89 -7.31 -2.04 9.62
CA THR A 89 -6.55 -3.22 9.16
C THR A 89 -6.88 -4.45 10.00
N THR A 90 -6.99 -4.30 11.32
CA THR A 90 -7.40 -5.40 12.21
C THR A 90 -8.82 -5.86 11.87
N HIS A 91 -9.74 -4.94 11.60
CA HIS A 91 -11.09 -5.26 11.16
C HIS A 91 -11.08 -6.06 9.85
N GLN A 92 -10.29 -5.64 8.85
CA GLN A 92 -10.11 -6.37 7.60
C GLN A 92 -9.68 -7.82 7.84
N LEU A 93 -8.69 -8.05 8.70
CA LEU A 93 -8.23 -9.39 9.07
C LEU A 93 -9.33 -10.22 9.73
N THR A 94 -10.03 -9.67 10.72
CA THR A 94 -11.09 -10.39 11.45
C THR A 94 -12.34 -10.67 10.62
N ALA A 95 -12.58 -9.86 9.59
CA ALA A 95 -13.67 -10.02 8.65
C ALA A 95 -13.29 -10.91 7.46
N SER A 96 -12.12 -11.56 7.49
CA SER A 96 -11.63 -12.45 6.43
C SER A 96 -11.55 -11.77 5.05
N GLU A 97 -11.10 -10.52 5.03
CA GLU A 97 -10.74 -9.84 3.79
C GLU A 97 -9.69 -10.67 3.02
N ASP A 98 -9.94 -10.92 1.74
CA ASP A 98 -9.13 -11.82 0.90
C ASP A 98 -8.71 -11.17 -0.43
N ARG A 99 -9.12 -9.92 -0.68
CA ARG A 99 -8.74 -9.12 -1.87
C ARG A 99 -7.26 -8.71 -1.89
N TYR A 100 -6.40 -9.36 -1.11
CA TYR A 100 -4.95 -9.15 -1.11
C TYR A 100 -4.33 -9.76 -2.38
N TYR A 101 -3.39 -9.04 -3.00
CA TYR A 101 -2.63 -9.55 -4.13
C TYR A 101 -1.29 -10.13 -3.68
N CYS A 102 -0.80 -11.15 -4.38
CA CYS A 102 0.49 -11.76 -4.07
C CYS A 102 1.65 -10.79 -4.39
N GLU A 103 2.39 -10.38 -3.38
CA GLU A 103 3.52 -9.44 -3.50
C GLU A 103 4.65 -9.96 -4.39
N LEU A 104 4.91 -11.28 -4.41
CA LEU A 104 5.87 -11.86 -5.35
C LEU A 104 5.39 -11.76 -6.80
N LYS A 105 4.09 -11.93 -7.05
CA LYS A 105 3.51 -11.70 -8.37
C LYS A 105 3.57 -10.22 -8.75
N ALA A 106 3.47 -9.30 -7.78
CA ALA A 106 3.58 -7.86 -8.03
C ALA A 106 4.97 -7.46 -8.58
N LEU A 107 6.01 -8.28 -8.39
CA LEU A 107 7.30 -8.07 -9.05
C LEU A 107 7.20 -8.14 -10.58
N GLU A 108 6.18 -8.80 -11.13
CA GLU A 108 5.92 -8.83 -12.58
C GLU A 108 5.48 -7.48 -13.16
N TYR A 109 5.09 -6.53 -12.31
CA TYR A 109 4.56 -5.24 -12.72
C TYR A 109 5.44 -4.57 -13.81
N PRO A 110 4.86 -4.26 -14.98
CA PRO A 110 5.64 -3.76 -16.11
C PRO A 110 6.00 -2.30 -15.91
N TYR A 111 7.29 -1.98 -15.85
CA TYR A 111 7.78 -0.61 -15.79
C TYR A 111 8.26 -0.18 -17.18
N ASP A 112 7.32 0.29 -18.00
CA ASP A 112 7.58 0.82 -19.33
C ASP A 112 6.97 2.22 -19.53
N PHE A 113 7.30 2.85 -20.65
CA PHE A 113 6.91 4.23 -20.94
C PHE A 113 5.40 4.41 -21.01
N ASP A 114 4.70 3.54 -21.74
CA ASP A 114 3.26 3.68 -21.97
C ASP A 114 2.48 3.49 -20.68
N ASN A 115 2.88 2.53 -19.84
CA ASN A 115 2.28 2.32 -18.53
C ASN A 115 2.44 3.56 -17.63
N LEU A 116 3.65 4.12 -17.52
CA LEU A 116 3.90 5.26 -16.64
C LEU A 116 3.16 6.52 -17.10
N GLU A 117 3.15 6.82 -18.39
CA GLU A 117 2.44 7.99 -18.92
C GLU A 117 0.92 7.86 -18.74
N SER A 118 0.38 6.65 -18.99
CA SER A 118 -1.06 6.39 -18.78
C SER A 118 -1.44 6.48 -17.29
N LYS A 119 -0.59 5.96 -16.39
CA LYS A 119 -0.78 6.07 -14.94
C LYS A 119 -0.71 7.52 -14.46
N TYR A 120 0.19 8.32 -15.02
CA TYR A 120 0.26 9.75 -14.72
C TYR A 120 -1.01 10.49 -15.18
N ALA A 121 -1.54 10.17 -16.37
CA ALA A 121 -2.82 10.73 -16.82
C ALA A 121 -3.98 10.36 -15.88
N GLU A 122 -4.04 9.13 -15.38
CA GLU A 122 -5.02 8.71 -14.36
C GLU A 122 -4.92 9.56 -13.09
N HIS A 123 -3.70 9.80 -12.59
CA HIS A 123 -3.51 10.67 -11.44
C HIS A 123 -4.03 12.07 -11.70
N CYS A 124 -3.73 12.66 -12.86
CA CYS A 124 -4.22 14.00 -13.21
C CYS A 124 -5.75 14.08 -13.24
N PHE A 125 -6.44 13.08 -13.78
CA PHE A 125 -7.91 13.05 -13.75
C PHE A 125 -8.45 12.96 -12.32
N LEU A 126 -7.86 12.10 -11.49
CA LEU A 126 -8.32 11.89 -10.12
C LEU A 126 -8.06 13.13 -9.23
N THR A 127 -6.88 13.74 -9.34
CA THR A 127 -6.55 14.94 -8.57
C THR A 127 -7.34 16.16 -9.05
N ALA A 128 -7.61 16.28 -10.36
CA ALA A 128 -8.51 17.29 -10.90
C ALA A 128 -9.94 17.08 -10.38
N ALA A 129 -10.45 15.84 -10.39
CA ALA A 129 -11.77 15.51 -9.87
C ALA A 129 -11.92 15.97 -8.42
N TYR A 130 -10.95 15.65 -7.55
CA TYR A 130 -10.98 16.09 -6.16
C TYR A 130 -11.05 17.62 -6.01
N ARG A 131 -10.26 18.37 -6.80
CA ARG A 131 -10.14 19.83 -6.72
C ARG A 131 -11.36 20.58 -7.23
N HIS A 132 -12.09 20.01 -8.19
CA HIS A 132 -13.25 20.66 -8.76
C HIS A 132 -14.40 20.74 -7.74
N LYS A 133 -15.05 21.90 -7.67
CA LYS A 133 -16.17 22.16 -6.75
C LYS A 133 -17.52 21.71 -7.30
N GLU A 134 -17.66 21.70 -8.63
CA GLU A 134 -18.91 21.32 -9.30
C GLU A 134 -19.01 19.80 -9.39
N HIS A 135 -20.09 19.24 -8.83
CA HIS A 135 -20.30 17.79 -8.78
C HIS A 135 -20.39 17.15 -10.17
N SER A 136 -20.96 17.84 -11.16
CA SER A 136 -21.02 17.38 -12.55
C SER A 136 -19.62 17.19 -13.14
N ILE A 137 -18.77 18.21 -13.06
CA ILE A 137 -17.39 18.17 -13.56
C ILE A 137 -16.56 17.12 -12.80
N LYS A 138 -16.72 17.06 -11.46
CA LYS A 138 -16.07 16.05 -10.63
C LYS A 138 -16.45 14.63 -11.07
N ARG A 139 -17.73 14.39 -11.36
CA ARG A 139 -18.20 13.09 -11.88
C ARG A 139 -17.63 12.78 -13.27
N GLU A 140 -17.59 13.75 -14.17
CA GLU A 140 -16.99 13.57 -15.51
C GLU A 140 -15.51 13.20 -15.43
N LEU A 141 -14.72 13.91 -14.61
CA LEU A 141 -13.31 13.61 -14.39
C LEU A 141 -13.10 12.25 -13.72
N LEU A 142 -13.97 11.88 -12.77
CA LEU A 142 -13.95 10.55 -12.17
C LEU A 142 -14.22 9.46 -13.21
N VAL A 143 -15.18 9.67 -14.12
CA VAL A 143 -15.42 8.74 -15.23
C VAL A 143 -14.19 8.65 -16.13
N MET A 144 -13.51 9.76 -16.44
CA MET A 144 -12.27 9.74 -17.22
C MET A 144 -11.15 8.94 -16.51
N TYR A 145 -11.03 9.07 -15.20
CA TYR A 145 -10.11 8.24 -14.40
C TYR A 145 -10.46 6.75 -14.51
N MET A 146 -11.73 6.38 -14.31
CA MET A 146 -12.21 5.00 -14.39
C MET A 146 -11.94 4.38 -15.76
N TYR A 147 -12.25 5.13 -16.81
CA TYR A 147 -12.01 4.73 -18.20
C TYR A 147 -10.53 4.53 -18.49
N SER A 148 -9.70 5.52 -18.15
CA SER A 148 -8.25 5.49 -18.38
C SER A 148 -7.61 4.27 -17.71
N LYS A 149 -7.95 4.03 -16.44
CA LYS A 149 -7.44 2.90 -15.67
C LYS A 149 -7.88 1.55 -16.22
N SER A 150 -9.15 1.43 -16.63
CA SER A 150 -9.67 0.21 -17.25
C SER A 150 -8.97 -0.09 -18.59
N ASN A 151 -8.78 0.93 -19.43
CA ASN A 151 -8.05 0.79 -20.69
C ASN A 151 -6.58 0.40 -20.50
N ARG A 152 -5.94 0.85 -19.42
CA ARG A 152 -4.56 0.47 -19.09
C ARG A 152 -4.39 -1.03 -18.83
N LYS A 153 -5.48 -1.79 -18.61
CA LYS A 153 -5.44 -3.27 -18.59
C LYS A 153 -4.80 -3.85 -19.86
N ARG A 154 -4.93 -3.19 -21.02
CA ARG A 154 -4.30 -3.64 -22.28
C ARG A 154 -2.78 -3.53 -22.26
N LEU A 155 -2.22 -2.65 -21.43
CA LEU A 155 -0.78 -2.45 -21.28
C LEU A 155 -0.21 -3.40 -20.21
N ILE A 156 -0.91 -3.55 -19.08
CA ILE A 156 -0.36 -4.22 -17.90
C ILE A 156 -1.03 -5.56 -17.53
N GLY A 157 -2.06 -5.96 -18.26
CA GLY A 157 -2.79 -7.20 -18.03
C GLY A 157 -3.35 -7.29 -16.60
N GLU A 158 -3.16 -8.45 -15.98
CA GLU A 158 -3.66 -8.74 -14.63
C GLU A 158 -2.92 -7.99 -13.52
N MET A 159 -1.81 -7.31 -13.82
CA MET A 159 -1.14 -6.42 -12.86
C MET A 159 -1.99 -5.20 -12.49
N LEU A 160 -3.05 -4.91 -13.25
CA LEU A 160 -4.05 -3.93 -12.82
C LEU A 160 -4.74 -4.34 -11.51
N ASN A 161 -4.93 -5.65 -11.28
CA ASN A 161 -5.56 -6.15 -10.06
C ASN A 161 -4.67 -5.93 -8.83
N TYR A 162 -3.34 -5.90 -8.99
CA TYR A 162 -2.45 -5.51 -7.89
C TYR A 162 -2.76 -4.08 -7.42
N GLU A 163 -2.90 -3.13 -8.35
CA GLU A 163 -3.25 -1.76 -7.96
C GLU A 163 -4.65 -1.66 -7.36
N LYS A 164 -5.64 -2.35 -7.93
CA LYS A 164 -7.02 -2.37 -7.40
C LYS A 164 -7.08 -2.99 -6.00
N SER A 165 -6.28 -4.02 -5.75
CA SER A 165 -6.11 -4.66 -4.44
C SER A 165 -5.56 -3.65 -3.43
N VAL A 166 -4.42 -3.02 -3.73
CA VAL A 166 -3.82 -2.02 -2.83
C VAL A 166 -4.76 -0.82 -2.61
N GLN A 167 -5.47 -0.36 -3.65
CA GLN A 167 -6.50 0.68 -3.52
C GLN A 167 -7.61 0.27 -2.54
N SER A 168 -8.04 -0.99 -2.59
CA SER A 168 -9.14 -1.51 -1.77
C SER A 168 -8.73 -1.80 -0.33
N ILE A 169 -7.51 -2.28 -0.13
CA ILE A 169 -6.97 -2.69 1.17
C ILE A 169 -6.33 -1.50 1.90
N GLU A 170 -5.28 -0.92 1.32
CA GLU A 170 -4.52 0.16 1.96
C GLU A 170 -5.16 1.52 1.73
N GLY A 171 -5.73 1.74 0.54
CA GLY A 171 -6.41 2.99 0.24
C GLY A 171 -7.63 3.24 1.13
N SER A 172 -8.36 2.18 1.49
CA SER A 172 -9.48 2.29 2.45
C SER A 172 -9.00 2.56 3.88
N VAL A 173 -7.84 2.02 4.29
CA VAL A 173 -7.20 2.33 5.58
C VAL A 173 -6.76 3.80 5.64
N GLU A 174 -6.13 4.33 4.59
CA GLU A 174 -5.75 5.76 4.54
C GLU A 174 -7.00 6.64 4.48
N TYR A 175 -8.06 6.26 3.76
CA TYR A 175 -9.35 6.95 3.77
C TYR A 175 -9.97 7.00 5.18
N VAL A 176 -10.06 5.86 5.89
CA VAL A 176 -10.57 5.82 7.28
C VAL A 176 -9.73 6.74 8.18
N SER A 177 -8.39 6.69 8.03
CA SER A 177 -7.47 7.57 8.77
C SER A 177 -7.72 9.05 8.46
N LEU A 178 -7.98 9.40 7.20
CA LEU A 178 -8.32 10.76 6.77
C LEU A 178 -9.65 11.23 7.39
N LYS A 179 -10.69 10.39 7.39
CA LYS A 179 -11.98 10.72 8.01
C LYS A 179 -11.86 10.96 9.51
N VAL A 180 -11.07 10.15 10.22
CA VAL A 180 -10.75 10.37 11.63
C VAL A 180 -10.01 11.68 11.82
N LEU A 181 -8.97 11.94 11.01
CA LEU A 181 -8.20 13.17 11.10
C LEU A 181 -9.05 14.40 10.79
N LYS A 182 -10.01 14.30 9.87
CA LYS A 182 -10.98 15.35 9.53
C LYS A 182 -11.84 15.72 10.74
N THR A 183 -12.29 14.71 11.50
CA THR A 183 -13.06 14.88 12.73
C THR A 183 -12.23 15.48 13.86
N LEU A 184 -10.97 15.05 14.03
CA LEU A 184 -10.11 15.50 15.12
C LEU A 184 -9.47 16.87 14.85
N SER A 185 -9.04 17.12 13.61
CA SER A 185 -8.37 18.35 13.20
C SER A 185 -8.53 18.58 11.68
N PRO A 186 -9.53 19.38 11.26
CA PRO A 186 -9.74 19.73 9.87
C PRO A 186 -8.50 20.31 9.18
N GLN A 187 -7.69 21.10 9.89
CA GLN A 187 -6.46 21.69 9.34
C GLN A 187 -5.41 20.63 9.00
N LYS A 188 -5.22 19.62 9.86
CA LYS A 188 -4.28 18.53 9.62
C LYS A 188 -4.77 17.60 8.51
N TYR A 189 -6.07 17.35 8.45
CA TYR A 189 -6.70 16.67 7.32
C TYR A 189 -6.39 17.39 6.00
N GLN A 190 -6.62 18.70 5.91
CA GLN A 190 -6.31 19.47 4.70
C GLN A 190 -4.83 19.41 4.33
N LYS A 191 -3.93 19.44 5.32
CA LYS A 191 -2.49 19.27 5.09
C LYS A 191 -2.15 17.89 4.53
N ARG A 192 -2.79 16.83 5.05
CA ARG A 192 -2.58 15.46 4.56
C ARG A 192 -3.09 15.32 3.12
N ILE A 193 -4.30 15.77 2.83
CA ILE A 193 -4.86 15.82 1.47
C ILE A 193 -3.93 16.58 0.52
N ALA A 194 -3.46 17.77 0.90
CA ALA A 194 -2.56 18.56 0.06
C ALA A 194 -1.24 17.81 -0.24
N ALA A 195 -0.71 17.07 0.73
CA ALA A 195 0.46 16.21 0.54
C ALA A 195 0.17 15.04 -0.40
N THR A 196 -0.99 14.38 -0.25
CA THR A 196 -1.46 13.30 -1.13
C THR A 196 -1.61 13.78 -2.57
N LEU A 197 -2.27 14.92 -2.78
CA LEU A 197 -2.43 15.54 -4.10
C LEU A 197 -1.07 15.87 -4.73
N LYS A 198 -0.18 16.51 -3.95
CA LYS A 198 1.18 16.83 -4.41
C LYS A 198 1.96 15.57 -4.81
N TRP A 199 1.78 14.46 -4.10
CA TRP A 199 2.41 13.19 -4.41
C TRP A 199 1.88 12.60 -5.72
N LEU A 200 0.55 12.60 -5.92
CA LEU A 200 -0.07 12.05 -7.13
C LEU A 200 0.19 12.90 -8.37
N ASP A 201 0.24 14.23 -8.23
CA ASP A 201 0.57 15.15 -9.34
C ASP A 201 2.05 15.11 -9.74
N SER A 202 2.93 14.52 -8.93
CA SER A 202 4.35 14.56 -9.22
C SER A 202 4.68 13.68 -10.43
N HIS A 203 5.36 14.26 -11.40
CA HIS A 203 5.93 13.54 -12.53
C HIS A 203 7.41 13.25 -12.27
N ASP A 204 7.67 12.43 -11.25
CA ASP A 204 9.02 12.05 -10.82
C ASP A 204 9.08 10.56 -10.39
N GLU A 205 10.18 10.12 -9.77
CA GLU A 205 10.40 8.73 -9.32
C GLU A 205 9.27 8.15 -8.45
N LYS A 206 8.45 9.00 -7.82
CA LYS A 206 7.26 8.56 -7.08
C LYS A 206 6.23 7.84 -7.95
N LEU A 207 6.22 8.05 -9.28
CA LEU A 207 5.34 7.33 -10.20
C LEU A 207 5.62 5.81 -10.23
N ILE A 208 6.87 5.42 -9.93
CA ILE A 208 7.31 4.02 -9.91
C ILE A 208 6.90 3.30 -8.62
N ASP A 209 6.66 4.06 -7.53
CA ASP A 209 6.13 3.52 -6.27
C ASP A 209 4.64 3.17 -6.44
N THR A 210 4.39 2.03 -7.08
CA THR A 210 3.05 1.56 -7.45
C THR A 210 2.18 1.33 -6.22
N ARG A 211 2.72 0.77 -5.15
CA ARG A 211 1.96 0.51 -3.92
C ARG A 211 1.50 1.81 -3.27
N ARG A 212 2.41 2.76 -3.03
CA ARG A 212 2.06 4.03 -2.38
C ARG A 212 1.14 4.88 -3.26
N SER A 213 1.37 4.89 -4.57
CA SER A 213 0.47 5.53 -5.54
C SER A 213 -0.92 4.90 -5.53
N ALA A 214 -1.04 3.57 -5.48
CA ALA A 214 -2.31 2.87 -5.36
C ALA A 214 -3.01 3.17 -4.02
N CYS A 215 -2.29 3.16 -2.90
CA CYS A 215 -2.86 3.54 -1.60
C CYS A 215 -3.44 4.97 -1.63
N TYR A 216 -2.66 5.96 -2.08
CA TYR A 216 -3.10 7.36 -2.15
C TYR A 216 -4.23 7.61 -3.14
N SER A 217 -4.17 6.98 -4.33
CA SER A 217 -5.27 7.07 -5.30
C SER A 217 -6.54 6.37 -4.81
N GLY A 218 -6.42 5.26 -4.07
CA GLY A 218 -7.55 4.58 -3.45
C GLY A 218 -8.24 5.45 -2.38
N ALA A 219 -7.45 6.10 -1.52
CA ALA A 219 -8.00 7.01 -0.52
C ALA A 219 -8.71 8.23 -1.16
N LEU A 220 -8.11 8.81 -2.21
CA LEU A 220 -8.68 9.94 -2.93
C LEU A 220 -9.95 9.56 -3.69
N LEU A 221 -9.97 8.36 -4.30
CA LEU A 221 -11.17 7.79 -4.91
C LEU A 221 -12.32 7.69 -3.90
N CYS A 222 -12.05 7.15 -2.70
CA CYS A 222 -13.04 7.04 -1.64
C CYS A 222 -13.59 8.42 -1.22
N GLU A 223 -12.72 9.43 -1.04
CA GLU A 223 -13.16 10.81 -0.71
C GLU A 223 -14.06 11.41 -1.80
N ILE A 224 -13.70 11.24 -3.08
CA ILE A 224 -14.50 11.75 -4.21
C ILE A 224 -15.86 11.04 -4.27
N CYS A 225 -15.89 9.72 -4.13
CA CYS A 225 -17.13 8.95 -4.14
C CYS A 225 -18.06 9.35 -2.99
N ASP A 226 -17.52 9.52 -1.79
CA ASP A 226 -18.27 10.02 -0.63
C ASP A 226 -18.90 11.39 -0.89
N GLU A 227 -18.14 12.32 -1.47
CA GLU A 227 -18.64 13.67 -1.77
C GLU A 227 -19.72 13.67 -2.86
N LEU A 228 -19.60 12.78 -3.85
CA LEU A 228 -20.59 12.58 -4.90
C LEU A 228 -21.79 11.72 -4.48
N GLY A 229 -21.79 11.15 -3.26
CA GLY A 229 -22.83 10.22 -2.81
C GLY A 229 -22.83 8.88 -3.57
N ILE A 230 -21.70 8.50 -4.18
CA ILE A 230 -21.53 7.19 -4.82
C ILE A 230 -21.22 6.18 -3.73
N GLU A 231 -22.14 5.26 -3.49
CA GLU A 231 -21.93 4.18 -2.52
C GLU A 231 -20.87 3.18 -3.00
N PHE A 232 -19.74 3.09 -2.29
CA PHE A 232 -18.66 2.13 -2.57
C PHE A 232 -18.30 1.24 -1.37
N ARG A 233 -18.75 1.63 -0.17
CA ARG A 233 -18.43 0.94 1.09
C ARG A 233 -19.31 -0.30 1.24
N ASN A 234 -18.77 -1.46 0.93
CA ASN A 234 -19.38 -2.75 1.22
C ASN A 234 -18.90 -3.28 2.58
N LYS A 235 -19.66 -4.21 3.18
CA LYS A 235 -19.18 -4.95 4.35
C LYS A 235 -17.87 -5.67 3.98
N ILE A 236 -16.87 -5.56 4.83
CA ILE A 236 -15.57 -6.19 4.58
C ILE A 236 -15.72 -7.72 4.58
N GLY A 237 -14.99 -8.38 3.68
CA GLY A 237 -15.07 -9.84 3.47
C GLY A 237 -16.35 -10.33 2.82
N SER A 238 -17.24 -9.44 2.35
CA SER A 238 -18.52 -9.83 1.74
C SER A 238 -18.52 -9.81 0.22
N SER A 239 -17.40 -9.49 -0.43
CA SER A 239 -17.30 -9.31 -1.88
C SER A 239 -15.88 -9.49 -2.36
N GLU A 240 -15.72 -10.16 -3.49
CA GLU A 240 -14.45 -10.31 -4.20
C GLU A 240 -14.12 -9.07 -5.07
N ASN A 241 -15.11 -8.20 -5.34
CA ASN A 241 -14.91 -7.01 -6.16
C ASN A 241 -14.06 -5.98 -5.43
N TYR A 242 -13.11 -5.38 -6.14
CA TYR A 242 -12.35 -4.24 -5.62
C TYR A 242 -13.23 -2.99 -5.55
N ILE A 243 -12.85 -2.01 -4.72
CA ILE A 243 -13.54 -0.70 -4.65
C ILE A 243 -13.65 -0.08 -6.04
N PHE A 244 -12.58 -0.20 -6.84
CA PHE A 244 -12.58 0.25 -8.23
C PHE A 244 -13.73 -0.36 -9.04
N ASP A 245 -13.93 -1.68 -8.98
CA ASP A 245 -14.94 -2.37 -9.77
C ASP A 245 -16.35 -1.95 -9.35
N VAL A 246 -16.60 -1.84 -8.04
CA VAL A 246 -17.88 -1.37 -7.49
C VAL A 246 -18.22 0.04 -7.99
N VAL A 247 -17.24 0.95 -7.98
CA VAL A 247 -17.47 2.33 -8.44
C VAL A 247 -17.63 2.38 -9.96
N PHE A 248 -16.83 1.60 -10.68
CA PHE A 248 -16.87 1.49 -12.13
C PHE A 248 -18.26 1.05 -12.61
N ASP A 249 -18.83 0.00 -12.02
CA ASP A 249 -20.18 -0.49 -12.32
C ASP A 249 -21.27 0.56 -12.07
N LYS A 250 -21.12 1.37 -11.02
CA LYS A 250 -22.08 2.44 -10.68
C LYS A 250 -21.99 3.65 -11.61
N LEU A 251 -20.81 3.92 -12.14
CA LEU A 251 -20.58 5.07 -13.02
C LEU A 251 -20.91 4.76 -14.49
N GLN A 252 -20.83 3.48 -14.88
CA GLN A 252 -21.02 2.98 -16.25
C GLN A 252 -20.20 3.76 -17.29
N PRO A 253 -18.88 3.88 -17.09
CA PRO A 253 -18.01 4.73 -17.91
C PRO A 253 -17.97 4.33 -19.39
N GLU A 254 -18.29 3.09 -19.75
CA GLU A 254 -18.28 2.59 -21.12
C GLU A 254 -19.39 3.15 -21.99
N GLN A 255 -20.41 3.75 -21.37
CA GLN A 255 -21.45 4.49 -22.09
C GLN A 255 -20.92 5.82 -22.64
N ILE A 256 -19.73 6.25 -22.23
CA ILE A 256 -19.07 7.44 -22.76
C ILE A 256 -18.31 7.10 -24.04
N LYS A 257 -18.53 7.88 -25.10
CA LYS A 257 -17.71 7.87 -26.33
C LYS A 257 -16.29 8.38 -26.00
N ALA A 258 -15.46 7.51 -25.47
CA ALA A 258 -14.07 7.80 -25.13
C ALA A 258 -13.11 7.13 -26.13
N PRO A 259 -11.89 7.69 -26.34
CA PRO A 259 -10.95 7.20 -27.34
C PRO A 259 -10.48 5.78 -27.00
N MET A 260 -10.49 4.88 -27.98
CA MET A 260 -10.11 3.46 -27.80
C MET A 260 -8.65 3.23 -27.35
N SER A 261 -7.83 4.27 -27.29
CA SER A 261 -6.41 4.21 -26.91
C SER A 261 -6.19 4.69 -25.47
N PRO A 262 -5.15 4.22 -24.78
CA PRO A 262 -4.74 4.80 -23.50
C PRO A 262 -4.49 6.31 -23.65
N ILE A 263 -4.80 7.05 -22.59
CA ILE A 263 -4.62 8.50 -22.55
C ILE A 263 -3.22 8.79 -22.02
N TYR A 264 -2.44 9.54 -22.80
CA TYR A 264 -1.10 9.96 -22.40
C TYR A 264 -1.07 11.47 -22.22
N LEU A 265 -0.37 11.93 -21.19
CA LEU A 265 0.05 13.33 -21.06
C LEU A 265 1.54 13.42 -21.41
N LYS A 266 2.01 14.58 -21.86
CA LYS A 266 3.44 14.74 -22.16
C LYS A 266 4.23 14.77 -20.85
N GLY A 267 4.92 13.67 -20.58
CA GLY A 267 5.85 13.53 -19.47
C GLY A 267 7.31 13.29 -19.89
N ASP A 268 8.13 13.02 -18.88
CA ASP A 268 9.54 12.62 -18.97
C ASP A 268 9.74 11.21 -18.36
N SER A 269 8.76 10.32 -18.57
CA SER A 269 8.80 8.95 -18.03
C SER A 269 10.02 8.16 -18.52
N LYS A 270 10.57 8.49 -19.69
CA LYS A 270 11.82 7.87 -20.18
C LYS A 270 13.00 8.11 -19.24
N ARG A 271 13.19 9.35 -18.76
CA ARG A 271 14.25 9.66 -17.80
C ARG A 271 14.01 8.97 -16.46
N ILE A 272 12.76 8.95 -15.99
CA ILE A 272 12.37 8.31 -14.73
C ILE A 272 12.68 6.80 -14.76
N LEU A 273 12.28 6.10 -15.83
CA LEU A 273 12.56 4.68 -16.03
C LEU A 273 14.05 4.40 -16.13
N LYS A 274 14.78 5.19 -16.91
CA LYS A 274 16.24 5.05 -17.06
C LYS A 274 16.92 5.11 -15.69
N LYS A 275 16.64 6.17 -14.92
CA LYS A 275 17.23 6.33 -13.58
C LYS A 275 16.87 5.18 -12.64
N HIS A 276 15.63 4.71 -12.68
CA HIS A 276 15.19 3.59 -11.85
C HIS A 276 15.94 2.29 -12.15
N PHE A 277 16.02 1.92 -13.43
CA PHE A 277 16.73 0.71 -13.83
C PHE A 277 18.25 0.81 -13.60
N GLU A 278 18.85 1.97 -13.84
CA GLU A 278 20.26 2.23 -13.52
C GLU A 278 20.53 2.08 -12.01
N SER A 279 19.64 2.62 -11.16
CA SER A 279 19.75 2.48 -9.70
C SER A 279 19.69 1.03 -9.25
N ILE A 280 18.69 0.27 -9.71
CA ILE A 280 18.54 -1.14 -9.32
C ILE A 280 19.73 -1.96 -9.81
N GLN A 281 20.16 -1.73 -11.06
CA GLN A 281 21.29 -2.44 -11.63
C GLN A 281 22.58 -2.16 -10.85
N SER A 282 22.79 -0.92 -10.41
CA SER A 282 23.93 -0.56 -9.54
C SER A 282 23.85 -1.31 -8.21
N GLU A 283 22.72 -1.28 -7.50
CA GLU A 283 22.58 -1.96 -6.20
C GLU A 283 22.78 -3.47 -6.32
N ILE A 284 22.29 -4.10 -7.39
CA ILE A 284 22.52 -5.52 -7.66
C ILE A 284 24.00 -5.78 -7.92
N TYR A 285 24.66 -4.94 -8.71
CA TYR A 285 26.09 -5.07 -9.01
C TYR A 285 26.94 -4.96 -7.75
N ASP A 286 26.61 -4.03 -6.85
CA ASP A 286 27.31 -3.82 -5.58
C ASP A 286 27.24 -5.08 -4.70
N VAL A 287 26.08 -5.73 -4.62
CA VAL A 287 25.93 -7.00 -3.88
C VAL A 287 26.70 -8.15 -4.56
N GLU A 288 26.64 -8.22 -5.89
CA GLU A 288 27.26 -9.31 -6.65
C GLU A 288 28.79 -9.25 -6.71
N THR A 289 29.36 -8.05 -6.55
CA THR A 289 30.80 -7.80 -6.63
C THR A 289 31.44 -7.46 -5.30
N HIS A 290 30.67 -7.46 -4.21
CA HIS A 290 31.19 -7.28 -2.86
C HIS A 290 32.27 -8.34 -2.57
N PHE A 291 33.34 -7.94 -1.87
CA PHE A 291 34.46 -8.83 -1.58
C PHE A 291 34.04 -10.09 -0.80
N ASP A 292 33.13 -9.92 0.16
CA ASP A 292 32.53 -11.01 0.96
C ASP A 292 31.25 -11.61 0.34
N ALA A 293 31.03 -11.45 -0.96
CA ALA A 293 29.87 -12.01 -1.63
C ALA A 293 29.98 -13.54 -1.75
N ALA A 294 29.04 -14.24 -1.14
CA ALA A 294 28.91 -15.69 -1.24
C ALA A 294 27.76 -16.07 -2.19
N VAL A 295 28.09 -16.94 -3.16
CA VAL A 295 27.15 -17.45 -4.16
C VAL A 295 26.69 -18.85 -3.80
N VAL A 296 25.38 -19.03 -3.66
CA VAL A 296 24.77 -20.33 -3.35
C VAL A 296 23.85 -20.74 -4.49
N LYS A 297 24.07 -21.94 -5.02
CA LYS A 297 23.24 -22.55 -6.08
C LYS A 297 22.40 -23.67 -5.48
N GLY A 298 21.18 -23.82 -5.97
CA GLY A 298 20.26 -24.85 -5.50
C GLY A 298 18.86 -24.63 -6.04
N HIS A 299 17.90 -25.38 -5.53
CA HIS A 299 16.49 -25.14 -5.80
C HIS A 299 15.83 -24.70 -4.52
N PHE A 300 15.35 -23.47 -4.47
CA PHE A 300 14.74 -22.90 -3.28
C PHE A 300 13.37 -22.31 -3.58
N GLN A 301 12.51 -22.29 -2.57
CA GLN A 301 11.24 -21.57 -2.59
C GLN A 301 11.30 -20.38 -1.63
N ILE A 302 10.87 -19.21 -2.08
CA ILE A 302 10.68 -18.06 -1.19
C ILE A 302 9.47 -18.31 -0.31
N ARG A 303 9.67 -18.27 1.02
CA ARG A 303 8.60 -18.45 2.02
C ARG A 303 8.46 -17.32 3.04
N ALA A 304 9.43 -16.41 3.10
CA ALA A 304 9.34 -15.20 3.90
C ALA A 304 10.10 -14.07 3.21
N TYR A 305 9.60 -12.84 3.29
CA TYR A 305 10.23 -11.67 2.67
C TYR A 305 9.59 -10.39 3.21
N ASP A 306 10.32 -9.28 3.07
CA ASP A 306 9.80 -7.95 3.34
C ASP A 306 9.29 -7.31 2.03
N PRO A 307 7.97 -7.25 1.79
CA PRO A 307 7.42 -6.80 0.51
C PRO A 307 7.74 -5.34 0.18
N LEU A 308 8.05 -4.51 1.18
CA LEU A 308 8.37 -3.10 0.98
C LEU A 308 9.82 -2.88 0.55
N ASN A 309 10.66 -3.91 0.62
CA ASN A 309 12.10 -3.83 0.41
C ASN A 309 12.61 -4.77 -0.70
N MET A 310 11.73 -5.10 -1.66
CA MET A 310 12.07 -5.89 -2.85
C MET A 310 12.06 -5.04 -4.12
N THR A 311 12.96 -5.35 -5.05
CA THR A 311 12.90 -4.79 -6.40
C THR A 311 13.41 -5.78 -7.44
N ARG A 312 12.86 -5.73 -8.65
CA ARG A 312 13.18 -6.66 -9.74
C ARG A 312 14.02 -5.98 -10.81
N PHE A 313 15.02 -6.71 -11.30
CA PHE A 313 15.69 -6.44 -12.57
C PHE A 313 15.80 -7.72 -13.40
N VAL A 314 15.03 -7.82 -14.49
CA VAL A 314 14.96 -9.01 -15.34
C VAL A 314 14.54 -10.24 -14.51
N ASN A 315 15.41 -11.24 -14.35
CA ASN A 315 15.19 -12.46 -13.55
C ASN A 315 15.88 -12.40 -12.17
N LYS A 316 16.32 -11.21 -11.75
CA LYS A 316 16.92 -10.97 -10.45
C LYS A 316 15.94 -10.20 -9.57
N THR A 317 15.86 -10.57 -8.30
CA THR A 317 15.17 -9.79 -7.27
C THR A 317 16.16 -9.43 -6.17
N LEU A 318 16.29 -8.14 -5.88
CA LEU A 318 17.07 -7.64 -4.75
C LEU A 318 16.14 -7.54 -3.53
N HIS A 319 16.49 -8.26 -2.46
CA HIS A 319 15.86 -8.19 -1.15
C HIS A 319 16.79 -7.39 -0.21
N ARG A 320 16.40 -6.17 0.16
CA ARG A 320 17.24 -5.29 0.97
C ARG A 320 17.25 -5.65 2.45
N SER A 321 16.12 -6.15 2.98
CA SER A 321 15.97 -6.48 4.40
C SER A 321 16.34 -7.92 4.72
N TYR A 322 15.62 -8.89 4.14
CA TYR A 322 15.85 -10.32 4.29
C TYR A 322 15.06 -11.11 3.24
N VAL A 323 15.43 -12.38 3.06
CA VAL A 323 14.63 -13.38 2.34
C VAL A 323 14.70 -14.73 3.06
N GLY A 324 13.55 -15.39 3.20
CA GLY A 324 13.43 -16.75 3.72
C GLY A 324 13.35 -17.75 2.59
N LEU A 325 14.36 -18.61 2.47
CA LEU A 325 14.48 -19.62 1.43
C LEU A 325 14.30 -21.02 2.03
N TYR A 326 13.43 -21.82 1.41
CA TYR A 326 13.20 -23.22 1.75
C TYR A 326 13.80 -24.13 0.68
N ASP A 327 14.66 -25.07 1.07
CA ASP A 327 15.38 -25.96 0.16
C ASP A 327 14.73 -27.34 -0.04
N GLY A 328 13.54 -27.56 0.54
CA GLY A 328 12.87 -28.87 0.60
C GLY A 328 13.01 -29.58 1.94
N ASN A 329 13.97 -29.18 2.78
CA ASN A 329 14.18 -29.75 4.10
C ASN A 329 13.99 -28.69 5.20
N GLU A 330 14.68 -27.55 5.08
CA GLU A 330 14.69 -26.51 6.11
C GLU A 330 14.46 -25.12 5.52
N MET A 331 13.95 -24.21 6.35
CA MET A 331 13.79 -22.80 6.02
C MET A 331 14.93 -21.99 6.63
N ARG A 332 15.64 -21.22 5.81
CA ARG A 332 16.73 -20.34 6.22
C ARG A 332 16.33 -18.89 5.98
N ILE A 333 16.46 -18.05 7.01
CA ILE A 333 16.31 -16.60 6.90
C ILE A 333 17.68 -16.00 6.61
N ILE A 334 17.83 -15.43 5.43
CA ILE A 334 19.07 -14.77 4.99
C ILE A 334 18.85 -13.27 5.16
N LYS A 335 19.67 -12.64 6.01
CA LYS A 335 19.65 -11.20 6.20
C LYS A 335 20.19 -10.50 4.96
N GLY A 336 19.56 -9.39 4.60
CA GLY A 336 19.90 -8.59 3.42
C GLY A 336 21.18 -7.76 3.58
N PRO A 337 21.70 -7.25 2.46
CA PRO A 337 21.13 -7.36 1.11
C PRO A 337 21.38 -8.73 0.45
N VAL A 338 20.36 -9.26 -0.25
CA VAL A 338 20.42 -10.54 -0.99
C VAL A 338 19.89 -10.36 -2.41
N VAL A 339 20.61 -10.83 -3.41
CA VAL A 339 20.13 -10.94 -4.80
C VAL A 339 19.73 -12.39 -5.07
N VAL A 340 18.45 -12.63 -5.33
CA VAL A 340 17.94 -13.94 -5.76
C VAL A 340 17.74 -13.98 -7.26
N TYR A 341 17.95 -15.16 -7.86
CA TYR A 341 17.77 -15.42 -9.27
C TYR A 341 16.61 -16.38 -9.46
N SER A 342 15.56 -15.94 -10.15
CA SER A 342 14.39 -16.75 -10.41
C SER A 342 14.63 -17.71 -11.59
N LYS A 343 13.90 -18.84 -11.57
CA LYS A 343 13.72 -19.66 -12.77
C LYS A 343 12.64 -19.00 -13.62
N ASP A 344 13.04 -18.43 -14.76
CA ASP A 344 12.12 -17.73 -15.66
C ASP A 344 11.36 -16.59 -14.93
N SER A 345 10.05 -16.45 -15.16
CA SER A 345 9.20 -15.43 -14.56
C SER A 345 8.59 -15.83 -13.21
N ASP A 346 8.83 -17.04 -12.70
CA ASP A 346 8.33 -17.44 -11.38
C ASP A 346 9.27 -16.95 -10.26
N PHE A 347 8.97 -15.77 -9.74
CA PHE A 347 9.76 -15.13 -8.67
C PHE A 347 9.65 -15.84 -7.31
N SER A 348 8.81 -16.87 -7.16
CA SER A 348 8.77 -17.70 -5.96
C SER A 348 9.82 -18.80 -5.95
N VAL A 349 10.39 -19.14 -7.12
CA VAL A 349 11.36 -20.23 -7.29
C VAL A 349 12.74 -19.68 -7.59
N VAL A 350 13.70 -19.97 -6.72
CA VAL A 350 15.07 -19.46 -6.78
C VAL A 350 16.04 -20.56 -7.18
N VAL A 351 16.90 -20.29 -8.17
CA VAL A 351 17.94 -21.22 -8.66
C VAL A 351 19.35 -20.89 -8.14
N LYS A 352 19.53 -19.64 -7.71
CA LYS A 352 20.78 -19.12 -7.18
C LYS A 352 20.46 -17.89 -6.33
N TYR A 353 21.22 -17.67 -5.27
CA TYR A 353 21.25 -16.37 -4.60
C TYR A 353 22.68 -15.93 -4.31
N VAL A 354 22.85 -14.62 -4.16
CA VAL A 354 24.10 -13.97 -3.76
C VAL A 354 23.79 -13.12 -2.54
N HIS A 355 24.61 -13.22 -1.52
CA HIS A 355 24.50 -12.45 -0.29
C HIS A 355 25.88 -12.06 0.19
N VAL A 356 25.96 -10.98 0.96
CA VAL A 356 27.19 -10.55 1.61
C VAL A 356 27.21 -11.16 3.01
N GLU A 357 28.23 -11.96 3.32
CA GLU A 357 28.43 -12.43 4.69
C GLU A 357 28.83 -11.24 5.57
N GLY A 358 28.13 -11.07 6.70
CA GLY A 358 28.30 -9.94 7.61
C GLY A 358 29.12 -10.28 8.84
#